data_AF-A0A972BGE9-F1
#
_entry.id   AF-A0A972BGE9-F1
#
_cell.length_a   1.000
_cell.length_b   1.000
_cell.length_c   1.000
_cell.angle_alpha   90.00
_cell.angle_beta   90.00
_cell.angle_gamma   90.00
#
_symmetry.space_group_name_H-M   'P 1'
#
loop_
_entity.id
_entity.type
_entity.pdbx_description
1 polymer ?
#
loop_
_entity_poly.entity_id
_entity_poly.type
_entity_poly.pdbx_seq_one_letter_code
_entity_poly.pdbx_strand_id
1 'polypeptide(L)' 'VKAVAIARGFVAPSGIDLICIPAFTDIEIDGEERTAIRIIVEPR' A
#
# COMPACT_ATOMS: atom_id res chain seq x y z
N VAL A 1 -6.50 -0.87 -0.31
CA VAL A 1 -6.89 0.52 0.05
C VAL A 1 -7.52 0.64 1.45
N LYS A 2 -8.64 -0.04 1.79
CA LYS A 2 -9.27 0.07 3.13
C LYS A 2 -8.31 -0.12 4.32
N ALA A 3 -7.42 -1.11 4.23
CA ALA A 3 -6.40 -1.36 5.26
C ALA A 3 -5.49 -0.16 5.52
N VAL A 4 -5.12 0.57 4.46
CA VAL A 4 -4.25 1.76 4.55
C VAL A 4 -4.98 2.93 5.23
N ALA A 5 -6.28 3.09 4.97
CA ALA A 5 -7.09 4.09 5.66
C ALA A 5 -7.20 3.81 7.17
N ILE A 6 -7.31 2.53 7.55
CA ILE A 6 -7.29 2.10 8.96
C ILE A 6 -5.91 2.36 9.58
N ALA A 7 -4.83 1.96 8.89
CA ALA A 7 -3.46 2.15 9.35
C ALA A 7 -3.14 3.63 9.61
N ARG A 8 -3.59 4.54 8.74
CA ARG A 8 -3.43 5.99 8.93
C ARG A 8 -4.04 6.46 10.26
N GLY A 9 -5.23 5.97 10.60
CA GLY A 9 -5.87 6.29 11.89
C GLY A 9 -5.09 5.75 13.10
N PHE A 10 -4.46 4.58 12.97
CA PHE A 10 -3.64 3.99 14.02
C PHE A 10 -2.34 4.75 14.29
N VAL A 11 -1.69 5.28 13.25
CA VAL A 11 -0.38 5.95 13.40
C VAL A 11 -0.48 7.46 13.60
N ALA A 12 -1.64 8.07 13.33
CA ALA A 12 -1.87 9.50 13.53
C ALA A 12 -1.57 10.00 14.96
N PRO A 13 -1.92 9.29 16.07
CA PRO A 13 -1.56 9.72 17.42
C PRO A 13 -0.05 9.74 17.70
N SER A 14 0.73 9.00 16.91
CA SER A 14 2.20 9.01 16.98
C SER A 14 2.83 10.12 16.13
N GLY A 15 2.02 11.01 15.54
CA GLY A 15 2.48 12.10 14.68
C GLY A 15 2.96 11.65 13.30
N ILE A 16 2.70 10.41 12.90
CA ILE A 16 3.12 9.84 11.62
C ILE A 16 1.99 10.08 10.61
N ASP A 17 2.28 10.81 9.54
CA ASP A 17 1.37 10.96 8.39
C ASP A 17 1.83 10.00 7.29
N LEU A 18 0.93 9.16 6.79
CA LEU A 18 1.23 8.17 5.74
C LEU A 18 0.85 8.72 4.38
N ILE A 19 1.74 8.57 3.40
CA ILE A 19 1.45 8.74 1.98
C ILE A 19 1.39 7.40 1.27
N CYS A 20 0.71 7.36 0.13
CA CYS A 20 0.46 6.15 -0.63
C CYS A 20 0.77 6.37 -2.10
N ILE A 21 1.70 5.59 -2.63
CA ILE A 21 2.12 5.67 -4.03
C ILE A 21 1.68 4.39 -4.73
N PRO A 22 0.67 4.46 -5.63
CA PRO A 22 0.27 3.30 -6.43
C PRO A 22 1.29 3.07 -7.55
N ALA A 23 1.64 1.82 -7.79
CA ALA A 23 2.49 1.37 -8.87
C ALA A 23 1.95 0.07 -9.47
N PHE A 24 2.23 -0.17 -10.75
CA PHE A 24 2.00 -1.48 -11.36
C PHE A 24 3.23 -2.36 -11.19
N THR A 25 3.01 -3.64 -10.97
CA THR A 25 4.07 -4.65 -10.91
C THR A 25 3.52 -5.95 -11.45
N ASP A 26 4.30 -6.64 -12.27
CA ASP A 26 3.96 -7.99 -12.69
C ASP A 26 4.39 -8.96 -11.60
N ILE A 27 3.52 -9.92 -11.29
CA ILE A 27 3.75 -10.97 -10.29
C ILE A 27 3.25 -12.30 -10.83
N GLU A 28 3.89 -13.38 -10.40
CA GLU A 28 3.45 -14.73 -10.70
C GLU A 28 2.44 -15.19 -9.63
N ILE A 29 1.25 -15.60 -10.05
CA ILE A 29 0.22 -16.21 -9.20
C ILE A 29 -0.24 -17.49 -9.87
N ASP A 30 -0.11 -18.62 -9.18
CA ASP A 30 -0.53 -19.94 -9.68
C ASP A 30 0.10 -20.33 -11.05
N GLY A 31 1.34 -19.88 -11.30
CA GLY A 31 2.07 -20.13 -12.56
C GLY A 31 1.68 -19.22 -13.72
N GLU A 32 0.81 -18.23 -13.49
CA GLU A 32 0.44 -17.21 -14.48
C GLU A 32 1.02 -15.84 -14.10
N GLU A 33 1.59 -15.15 -15.09
CA GLU A 33 1.98 -13.74 -14.93
C GLU A 33 0.73 -12.84 -14.92
N ARG A 34 0.59 -12.03 -13.87
CA ARG A 34 -0.51 -11.09 -13.70
C ARG A 34 0.03 -9.71 -13.32
N THR A 35 -0.52 -8.68 -13.95
CA THR A 35 -0.24 -7.29 -13.56
C THR A 35 -1.04 -6.93 -12.31
N ALA A 36 -0.33 -6.70 -11.21
CA ALA A 36 -0.90 -6.30 -9.93
C ALA A 36 -0.71 -4.79 -9.66
N ILE A 37 -1.57 -4.26 -8.80
CA ILE A 37 -1.40 -2.92 -8.23
C ILE A 37 -0.69 -3.06 -6.89
N ARG A 38 0.51 -2.49 -6.79
CA ARG A 38 1.27 -2.35 -5.55
C ARG A 38 1.03 -0.96 -4.95
N ILE A 39 0.60 -0.93 -3.70
CA ILE A 39 0.47 0.32 -2.93
C ILE A 39 1.68 0.43 -2.02
N ILE A 40 2.60 1.34 -2.34
CA ILE A 40 3.75 1.66 -1.50
C ILE A 40 3.28 2.64 -0.43
N VAL A 41 3.61 2.37 0.84
CA VAL A 41 3.19 3.19 1.99
C VAL A 41 4.45 3.64 2.73
N GLU A 42 4.62 4.94 2.89
CA GLU A 42 5.75 5.53 3.59
C GLU A 42 5.31 6.74 4.44
N PRO A 43 6.04 7.07 5.52
CA PRO A 43 5.85 8.33 6.23
C PRO A 43 6.10 9.51 5.30
N ARG A 44 5.34 10.59 5.48
CA ARG A 44 5.57 11.87 4.81
C ARG A 44 6.82 12.58 5.32
#